data_AF-A0A852DRJ3-F1
#
_entry.id   AF-A0A852DRJ3-F1
#
_cell.length_a   1.000
_cell.length_b   1.000
_cell.length_c   1.000
_cell.angle_alpha   90.00
_cell.angle_beta   90.00
_cell.angle_gamma   90.00
#
_symmetry.space_group_name_H-M   'P 1'
#
loop_
_entity.id
_entity.type
_entity.pdbx_description
1 polymer ?
#
loop_
_entity_poly.entity_id
_entity_poly.type
_entity_poly.pdbx_seq_one_letter_code
_entity_poly.pdbx_strand_id
1 'polypeptide(L)'
;LQESESENRLDGETASDSESKSEFGGSSPVPTSDDTPEVLNRALSNLSSRWKNWWVRGILTLAMITFFFIIIYLGPMVLMTIVMCVQIKCFHEIITIGYNVYHSYDLPWFRTLSWYFLLCVNYFFYGETVTDYFFTLVQREEPLRILSKYHRFISFALYLTGFCMFVLSLVKKHYRLQFYMFGWTHVTLLIVVTQSHLIIHNLFEGMIWFIVPISCVICNDIMAYMFGFFFGRTPLIKLSPKKTWEGFIGGFFSTVLFGLLVS
;
A
#
# COMPACT_ATOMS: atom_id res chain seq x y z
N LEU A 1 -42.01 62.08 -20.51
CA LEU A 1 -40.95 62.65 -19.66
C LEU A 1 -39.97 61.49 -19.37
N GLN A 2 -39.07 61.01 -20.25
CA GLN A 2 -38.10 61.66 -21.15
C GLN A 2 -37.33 62.72 -20.36
N GLU A 3 -36.08 62.51 -19.92
CA GLU A 3 -34.79 62.25 -20.60
C GLU A 3 -33.76 61.90 -19.47
N SER A 4 -32.56 61.31 -19.61
CA SER A 4 -31.80 60.63 -20.68
C SER A 4 -30.48 60.06 -20.08
N GLU A 5 -30.08 58.91 -20.63
CA GLU A 5 -28.73 58.44 -21.07
C GLU A 5 -27.46 58.80 -20.27
N SER A 6 -26.61 57.82 -19.95
CA SER A 6 -25.67 57.20 -20.92
C SER A 6 -25.17 55.83 -20.39
N GLU A 7 -25.41 54.73 -21.10
CA GLU A 7 -24.45 54.04 -22.01
C GLU A 7 -23.11 53.68 -21.34
N ASN A 8 -22.76 52.41 -21.17
CA ASN A 8 -22.38 51.54 -22.28
C ASN A 8 -22.70 50.06 -22.03
N ARG A 9 -23.28 49.40 -23.05
CA ARG A 9 -23.52 47.95 -23.16
C ARG A 9 -22.39 47.30 -24.00
N LEU A 10 -22.53 45.97 -24.17
CA LEU A 10 -21.85 45.05 -25.10
C LEU A 10 -20.50 44.51 -24.56
N ASP A 11 -20.19 43.21 -24.58
CA ASP A 11 -20.74 42.06 -25.29
C ASP A 11 -20.49 40.74 -24.54
N GLY A 12 -21.36 39.76 -24.79
CA GLY A 12 -21.03 38.36 -24.58
C GLY A 12 -20.35 37.80 -25.83
N GLU A 13 -19.28 37.04 -25.64
CA GLU A 13 -18.77 36.14 -26.68
C GLU A 13 -18.17 34.88 -26.05
N THR A 14 -18.78 33.76 -26.42
CA THR A 14 -18.22 32.40 -26.40
C THR A 14 -17.14 32.30 -27.49
N ALA A 15 -15.90 31.95 -27.15
CA ALA A 15 -14.87 31.46 -28.08
C ALA A 15 -13.74 30.80 -27.25
N SER A 16 -13.65 29.47 -27.24
CA SER A 16 -12.87 28.62 -28.16
C SER A 16 -11.37 28.56 -27.83
N ASP A 17 -10.92 27.33 -27.59
CA ASP A 17 -9.65 26.74 -28.04
C ASP A 17 -8.48 27.69 -28.32
N SER A 18 -7.44 27.55 -27.51
CA SER A 18 -6.08 27.71 -27.99
C SER A 18 -5.19 26.64 -27.36
N GLU A 19 -5.08 25.54 -28.10
CA GLU A 19 -3.89 24.69 -28.10
C GLU A 19 -2.65 25.59 -28.21
N SER A 20 -1.81 25.63 -27.17
CA SER A 20 -0.40 25.97 -27.33
C SER A 20 0.43 24.71 -27.09
N LYS A 21 0.60 24.02 -28.21
CA LYS A 21 1.60 23.01 -28.52
C LYS A 21 2.98 23.60 -28.19
N SER A 22 3.53 23.32 -27.02
CA SER A 22 4.96 23.52 -26.75
C SER A 22 5.69 22.24 -27.14
N GLU A 23 6.64 22.43 -28.03
CA GLU A 23 7.35 21.40 -28.77
C GLU A 23 8.09 20.42 -27.89
N PHE A 24 8.06 19.19 -28.39
CA PHE A 24 8.75 18.00 -27.95
C PHE A 24 10.28 18.22 -28.01
N GLY A 25 10.86 18.80 -26.96
CA GLY A 25 12.29 18.79 -26.70
C GLY A 25 12.67 17.46 -26.04
N GLY A 26 13.31 16.58 -26.81
CA GLY A 26 13.74 15.25 -26.37
C GLY A 26 14.60 15.31 -25.10
N SER A 27 14.07 14.75 -24.02
CA SER A 27 14.87 14.32 -22.87
C SER A 27 14.74 12.81 -22.77
N SER A 28 15.88 12.14 -22.96
CA SER A 28 16.06 10.70 -22.79
C SER A 28 15.47 10.23 -21.46
N PRO A 29 14.91 9.01 -21.38
CA PRO A 29 14.40 8.47 -20.12
C PRO A 29 15.57 8.37 -19.14
N VAL A 30 15.46 9.13 -18.05
CA VAL A 30 16.37 9.08 -16.90
C VAL A 30 16.49 7.61 -16.46
N PRO A 31 17.70 7.03 -16.37
CA PRO A 31 17.85 5.69 -15.87
C PRO A 31 17.43 5.69 -14.39
N THR A 32 16.41 4.89 -14.09
CA THR A 32 15.99 4.55 -12.72
C THR A 32 17.22 4.21 -11.88
N SER A 33 17.36 4.87 -10.72
CA SER A 33 18.37 4.57 -9.70
C SER A 33 18.46 3.08 -9.45
N ASP A 34 19.66 2.54 -9.58
CA ASP A 34 19.97 1.13 -9.42
C ASP A 34 20.04 0.82 -7.91
N ASP A 35 18.87 0.61 -7.28
CA ASP A 35 18.73 0.22 -5.85
C ASP A 35 19.17 -1.25 -5.61
N THR A 36 20.20 -1.69 -6.33
CA THR A 36 20.81 -3.01 -6.17
C THR A 36 21.85 -2.92 -5.05
N PRO A 37 21.86 -3.84 -4.06
CA PRO A 37 22.83 -3.80 -2.96
C PRO A 37 24.27 -3.73 -3.50
N GLU A 38 25.05 -2.74 -3.04
CA GLU A 38 26.40 -2.43 -3.54
C GLU A 38 27.35 -3.63 -3.55
N VAL A 39 27.17 -4.53 -2.58
CA VAL A 39 27.94 -5.78 -2.45
C VAL A 39 27.76 -6.69 -3.67
N LEU A 40 26.53 -6.80 -4.17
CA LEU A 40 26.19 -7.62 -5.33
C LEU A 40 26.68 -6.95 -6.63
N ASN A 41 26.63 -5.61 -6.66
CA ASN A 41 27.16 -4.81 -7.76
C ASN A 41 28.68 -4.95 -7.94
N ARG A 42 29.42 -5.04 -6.83
CA ARG A 42 30.89 -5.22 -6.83
C ARG A 42 31.30 -6.64 -7.25
N ALA A 43 30.52 -7.65 -6.87
CA ALA A 43 30.78 -9.04 -7.24
C ALA A 43 30.49 -9.36 -8.72
N LEU A 44 29.54 -8.66 -9.35
CA LEU A 44 29.10 -8.89 -10.73
C LEU A 44 29.63 -7.86 -11.74
N SER A 45 30.68 -7.09 -11.39
CA SER A 45 31.19 -5.98 -12.21
C SER A 45 31.77 -6.39 -13.57
N ASN A 46 32.19 -7.65 -13.72
CA ASN A 46 32.78 -8.18 -14.96
C ASN A 46 31.76 -8.75 -15.96
N LEU A 47 30.45 -8.75 -15.65
CA LEU A 47 29.41 -9.24 -16.55
C LEU A 47 28.73 -8.12 -17.34
N SER A 48 28.25 -8.43 -18.55
CA SER A 48 27.46 -7.48 -19.35
C SER A 48 26.20 -7.03 -18.58
N SER A 49 25.78 -5.78 -18.76
CA SER A 49 24.67 -5.18 -18.00
C SER A 49 23.36 -5.97 -18.05
N ARG A 50 23.09 -6.68 -19.16
CA ARG A 50 21.91 -7.56 -19.29
C ARG A 50 22.01 -8.81 -18.42
N TRP A 51 23.18 -9.46 -18.40
CA TRP A 51 23.43 -10.67 -17.60
C TRP A 51 23.59 -10.35 -16.12
N LYS A 52 24.14 -9.17 -15.79
CA LYS A 52 24.19 -8.66 -14.42
C LYS A 52 22.79 -8.50 -13.85
N ASN A 53 21.87 -7.86 -14.57
CA ASN A 53 20.47 -7.70 -14.13
C ASN A 53 19.75 -9.04 -13.98
N TRP A 54 20.01 -10.00 -14.87
CA TRP A 54 19.45 -11.34 -14.77
C TRP A 54 19.95 -12.07 -13.52
N TRP A 55 21.26 -12.04 -13.25
CA TRP A 55 21.85 -12.67 -12.06
C TRP A 55 21.39 -11.99 -10.76
N VAL A 56 21.37 -10.66 -10.72
CA VAL A 56 20.87 -9.90 -9.56
C VAL A 56 19.43 -10.31 -9.25
N ARG A 57 18.57 -10.35 -10.27
CA ARG A 57 17.17 -10.73 -10.10
C ARG A 57 17.00 -12.20 -9.73
N GLY A 58 17.81 -13.09 -10.29
CA GLY A 58 17.81 -14.51 -9.94
C GLY A 58 18.18 -14.73 -8.47
N ILE A 59 19.23 -14.06 -7.98
CA ILE A 59 19.66 -14.14 -6.58
C ILE A 59 18.59 -13.56 -5.64
N LEU A 60 18.01 -12.40 -5.99
CA LEU A 60 16.92 -11.80 -5.20
C LEU A 60 15.67 -12.69 -5.18
N THR A 61 15.32 -13.32 -6.30
CA THR A 61 14.20 -14.27 -6.38
C THR A 61 14.45 -15.49 -5.48
N LEU A 62 15.65 -16.08 -5.56
CA LEU A 62 16.03 -17.21 -4.71
C LEU A 62 16.01 -16.82 -3.22
N ALA A 63 16.50 -15.62 -2.89
CA ALA A 63 16.45 -15.08 -1.54
C ALA A 63 14.99 -14.91 -1.04
N MET A 64 14.09 -14.38 -1.88
CA MET A 64 12.67 -14.25 -1.55
C MET A 64 11.98 -15.60 -1.33
N ILE A 65 12.24 -16.60 -2.18
CA ILE A 65 11.70 -17.95 -2.03
C ILE A 65 12.22 -18.61 -0.76
N THR A 66 13.53 -18.50 -0.49
CA THR A 66 14.15 -19.05 0.72
C THR A 66 13.56 -18.40 1.97
N PHE A 67 13.41 -17.08 1.96
CA PHE A 67 12.77 -16.34 3.04
C PHE A 67 11.31 -16.77 3.27
N PHE A 68 10.55 -17.01 2.20
CA PHE A 68 9.17 -17.48 2.29
C PHE A 68 9.07 -18.85 2.98
N PHE A 69 9.92 -19.81 2.61
CA PHE A 69 9.96 -21.12 3.28
C PHE A 69 10.39 -21.03 4.75
N ILE A 70 11.34 -20.15 5.08
CA ILE A 70 11.75 -19.90 6.47
C ILE A 70 10.55 -19.38 7.28
N ILE A 71 9.81 -18.41 6.75
CA ILE A 71 8.64 -17.86 7.43
C ILE A 71 7.57 -18.94 7.68
N ILE A 72 7.30 -19.77 6.67
CA ILE A 72 6.34 -20.89 6.82
C ILE A 72 6.79 -21.85 7.92
N TYR A 73 8.09 -22.16 7.98
CA TYR A 73 8.66 -23.04 9.00
C TYR A 73 8.53 -22.48 10.43
N LEU A 74 8.57 -21.15 10.60
CA LEU A 74 8.42 -20.50 11.90
C LEU A 74 6.96 -20.54 12.44
N GLY A 75 5.99 -20.96 11.63
CA GLY A 75 4.62 -21.22 12.05
C GLY A 75 3.69 -19.98 12.06
N PRO A 76 2.41 -20.18 12.42
CA PRO A 76 1.35 -19.17 12.25
C PRO A 76 1.51 -17.95 13.15
N MET A 77 2.14 -18.09 14.32
CA MET A 77 2.37 -16.96 15.25
C MET A 77 3.32 -15.91 14.69
N VAL A 78 4.42 -16.37 14.10
CA VAL A 78 5.40 -15.50 13.48
C VAL A 78 4.81 -14.88 12.22
N LEU A 79 4.07 -15.66 11.45
CA LEU A 79 3.32 -15.18 10.29
C LEU A 79 2.36 -14.04 10.64
N MET A 80 1.55 -14.19 11.70
CA MET A 80 0.67 -13.11 12.19
C MET A 80 1.46 -11.84 12.53
N THR A 81 2.58 -11.99 13.25
CA THR A 81 3.45 -10.86 13.63
C THR A 81 4.05 -10.17 12.40
N ILE A 82 4.48 -10.95 11.40
CA ILE A 82 5.02 -10.41 10.14
C ILE A 82 3.95 -9.65 9.38
N VAL A 83 2.74 -10.21 9.25
CA VAL A 83 1.62 -9.55 8.57
C VAL A 83 1.29 -8.22 9.26
N MET A 84 1.25 -8.19 10.60
CA MET A 84 1.05 -6.96 11.37
C MET A 84 2.17 -5.93 11.16
N CYS A 85 3.44 -6.37 11.13
CA CYS A 85 4.57 -5.49 10.86
C CYS A 85 4.53 -4.89 9.44
N VAL A 86 4.25 -5.71 8.43
CA VAL A 86 4.11 -5.26 7.03
C VAL A 86 2.94 -4.28 6.91
N GLN A 87 1.82 -4.58 7.55
CA GLN A 87 0.64 -3.72 7.61
C GLN A 87 0.96 -2.34 8.19
N ILE A 88 1.67 -2.26 9.32
CA ILE A 88 2.07 -0.99 9.94
C ILE A 88 3.02 -0.21 9.03
N LYS A 89 4.00 -0.88 8.41
CA LYS A 89 4.95 -0.24 7.49
C LYS A 89 4.27 0.29 6.23
N CYS A 90 3.35 -0.48 5.64
CA CYS A 90 2.55 -0.07 4.50
C CYS A 90 1.69 1.16 4.83
N PHE A 91 1.00 1.14 5.98
CA PHE A 91 0.23 2.29 6.44
C PHE A 91 1.10 3.53 6.62
N HIS A 92 2.27 3.39 7.25
CA HIS A 92 3.22 4.49 7.43
C HIS A 92 3.66 5.09 6.09
N GLU A 93 3.96 4.25 5.09
CA GLU A 93 4.36 4.70 3.75
C GLU A 93 3.22 5.47 3.07
N ILE A 94 2.00 4.94 3.09
CA ILE A 94 0.83 5.58 2.48
C ILE A 94 0.50 6.93 3.15
N ILE A 95 0.51 7.00 4.49
CA ILE A 95 0.27 8.25 5.21
C ILE A 95 1.41 9.24 4.97
N THR A 96 2.65 8.78 4.85
CA THR A 96 3.80 9.65 4.54
C THR A 96 3.68 10.24 3.14
N ILE A 97 3.25 9.45 2.14
CA ILE A 97 2.96 9.95 0.79
C ILE A 97 1.84 11.00 0.85
N GLY A 98 0.73 10.69 1.53
CA GLY A 98 -0.37 11.63 1.72
C GLY A 98 0.10 12.94 2.36
N TYR A 99 0.93 12.85 3.41
CA TYR A 99 1.50 14.02 4.07
C TYR A 99 2.41 14.84 3.15
N ASN A 100 3.30 14.18 2.40
CA ASN A 100 4.24 14.84 1.50
C ASN A 100 3.53 15.62 0.38
N VAL A 101 2.41 15.13 -0.12
CA VAL A 101 1.59 15.82 -1.14
C VAL A 101 1.00 17.14 -0.61
N TYR A 102 0.75 17.23 0.69
CA TYR A 102 0.13 18.39 1.34
C TYR A 102 1.05 19.10 2.34
N HIS A 103 2.36 18.86 2.22
CA HIS A 103 3.37 19.36 3.14
C HIS A 103 3.38 20.89 3.25
N SER A 104 2.95 21.58 2.19
CA SER A 104 2.88 23.05 2.11
C SER A 104 1.89 23.72 3.06
N TYR A 105 1.01 22.96 3.74
CA TYR A 105 -0.05 23.51 4.58
C TYR A 105 0.22 23.41 6.09
N ASP A 106 1.39 22.93 6.53
CA ASP A 106 1.84 22.83 7.93
C ASP A 106 0.70 22.47 8.91
N LEU A 107 0.02 21.37 8.63
CA LEU A 107 -1.13 20.96 9.43
C LEU A 107 -0.68 20.37 10.76
N PRO A 108 -1.11 20.96 11.89
CA PRO A 108 -0.71 20.46 13.20
C PRO A 108 -1.37 19.10 13.46
N TRP A 109 -0.65 18.21 14.16
CA TRP A 109 -1.15 16.92 14.70
C TRP A 109 -1.63 15.83 13.72
N PHE A 110 -1.62 16.06 12.40
CA PHE A 110 -2.14 15.08 11.43
C PHE A 110 -1.48 13.69 11.54
N ARG A 111 -0.15 13.64 11.68
CA ARG A 111 0.60 12.38 11.80
C ARG A 111 0.22 11.65 13.09
N THR A 112 0.20 12.35 14.22
CA THR A 112 -0.13 11.77 15.52
C THR A 112 -1.56 11.24 15.54
N LEU A 113 -2.50 11.98 14.97
CA LEU A 113 -3.89 11.57 14.86
C LEU A 113 -4.06 10.32 13.97
N SER A 114 -3.31 10.23 12.86
CA SER A 114 -3.34 9.04 11.99
C SER A 114 -2.80 7.80 12.69
N TRP A 115 -1.72 7.93 13.47
CA TRP A 115 -1.21 6.85 14.31
C TRP A 115 -2.17 6.45 15.43
N TYR A 116 -2.90 7.42 16.00
CA TYR A 116 -3.95 7.14 16.99
C TYR A 116 -5.07 6.29 16.40
N PHE A 117 -5.59 6.66 15.22
CA PHE A 117 -6.62 5.87 14.56
C PHE A 117 -6.12 4.50 14.12
N LEU A 118 -4.85 4.39 13.71
CA LEU A 118 -4.23 3.08 13.45
C LEU A 118 -4.30 2.18 14.68
N LEU A 119 -3.88 2.68 15.85
CA LEU A 119 -3.94 1.94 17.11
C LEU A 119 -5.38 1.58 17.47
N CYS A 120 -6.32 2.52 17.34
CA CYS A 120 -7.73 2.28 17.65
C CYS A 120 -8.33 1.16 16.79
N VAL A 121 -8.10 1.20 15.48
CA VAL A 121 -8.62 0.20 14.53
C VAL A 121 -7.91 -1.13 14.69
N ASN A 122 -6.59 -1.14 14.90
CA ASN A 122 -5.85 -2.36 15.21
C ASN A 122 -6.35 -3.01 16.48
N TYR A 123 -6.57 -2.23 17.54
CA TYR A 123 -7.13 -2.72 18.78
C TYR A 123 -8.48 -3.38 18.52
N PHE A 124 -9.41 -2.70 17.82
CA PHE A 124 -10.73 -3.24 17.51
C PHE A 124 -10.69 -4.61 16.79
N PHE A 125 -9.94 -4.71 15.68
CA PHE A 125 -9.89 -5.93 14.88
C PHE A 125 -9.04 -7.03 15.54
N TYR A 126 -7.83 -6.72 15.99
CA TYR A 126 -6.92 -7.73 16.54
C TYR A 126 -7.24 -8.09 17.99
N GLY A 127 -7.88 -7.22 18.76
CA GLY A 127 -8.29 -7.52 20.13
C GLY A 127 -9.31 -8.65 20.20
N GLU A 128 -10.24 -8.73 19.24
CA GLU A 128 -11.20 -9.83 19.12
C GLU A 128 -10.47 -11.13 18.72
N THR A 129 -9.67 -11.10 17.64
CA THR A 129 -8.84 -12.23 17.20
C THR A 129 -7.96 -12.78 18.33
N VAL A 130 -7.24 -11.92 19.06
CA VAL A 130 -6.35 -12.36 20.15
C VAL A 130 -7.14 -12.96 21.31
N THR A 131 -8.33 -12.41 21.62
CA THR A 131 -9.19 -12.97 22.67
C THR A 131 -9.67 -14.37 22.31
N ASP A 132 -10.06 -14.59 21.05
CA ASP A 132 -10.59 -15.87 20.58
C ASP A 132 -9.51 -16.96 20.52
N TYR A 133 -8.33 -16.65 19.97
CA TYR A 133 -7.24 -17.63 19.81
C TYR A 133 -6.37 -17.80 21.07
N PHE A 134 -6.19 -16.75 21.88
CA PHE A 134 -5.32 -16.76 23.07
C PHE A 134 -6.09 -16.59 24.37
N PHE A 135 -7.34 -17.05 24.42
CA PHE A 135 -8.22 -16.91 25.60
C PHE A 135 -7.50 -17.25 26.92
N THR A 136 -6.83 -18.41 26.98
CA THR A 136 -6.14 -18.87 28.19
C THR A 136 -4.98 -17.96 28.61
N LEU A 137 -4.28 -17.34 27.66
CA LEU A 137 -3.19 -16.41 27.94
C LEU A 137 -3.72 -15.04 28.38
N VAL A 138 -4.80 -14.56 27.74
CA VAL A 138 -5.44 -13.28 28.03
C VAL A 138 -6.09 -13.28 29.42
N GLN A 139 -6.66 -14.41 29.86
CA GLN A 139 -7.30 -14.53 31.18
C GLN A 139 -6.30 -14.61 32.35
N ARG A 140 -5.01 -14.86 32.09
CA ARG A 140 -3.99 -14.92 33.15
C ARG A 140 -3.61 -13.56 33.71
N GLU A 141 -3.62 -12.53 32.87
CA GLU A 141 -3.22 -11.19 33.26
C GLU A 141 -4.44 -10.32 33.53
N GLU A 142 -4.58 -9.81 34.76
CA GLU A 142 -5.63 -8.87 35.18
C GLU A 142 -5.87 -7.70 34.20
N PRO A 143 -4.84 -6.98 33.70
CA PRO A 143 -5.06 -5.86 32.79
C PRO A 143 -5.58 -6.31 31.40
N LEU A 144 -5.07 -7.42 30.87
CA LEU A 144 -5.51 -7.96 29.58
C LEU A 144 -6.94 -8.48 29.66
N ARG A 145 -7.32 -9.04 30.81
CA ARG A 145 -8.69 -9.51 31.06
C ARG A 145 -9.70 -8.36 31.03
N ILE A 146 -9.40 -7.22 31.65
CA ILE A 146 -10.28 -6.03 31.62
C ILE A 146 -10.40 -5.49 30.19
N LEU A 147 -9.27 -5.40 29.50
CA LEU A 147 -9.19 -4.89 28.13
C LEU A 147 -10.03 -5.74 27.16
N SER A 148 -9.88 -7.06 27.23
CA SER A 148 -10.66 -8.02 26.44
C SER A 148 -12.15 -8.07 26.84
N LYS A 149 -12.45 -8.06 28.15
CA LYS A 149 -13.85 -8.12 28.64
C LYS A 149 -14.70 -6.94 28.19
N TYR A 150 -14.13 -5.73 28.20
CA TYR A 150 -14.82 -4.50 27.79
C TYR A 150 -14.40 -4.04 26.39
N HIS A 151 -13.87 -4.96 25.57
CA HIS A 151 -13.27 -4.68 24.26
C HIS A 151 -14.07 -3.68 23.43
N ARG A 152 -15.34 -4.02 23.12
CA ARG A 152 -16.23 -3.20 22.27
C ARG A 152 -16.48 -1.79 22.84
N PHE A 153 -16.66 -1.69 24.15
CA PHE A 153 -16.87 -0.39 24.81
C PHE A 153 -15.59 0.46 24.77
N ILE A 154 -14.44 -0.14 25.05
CA ILE A 154 -13.13 0.54 24.99
C ILE A 154 -12.83 0.99 23.56
N SER A 155 -13.07 0.14 22.55
CA SER A 155 -12.89 0.53 21.15
C SER A 155 -13.79 1.68 20.75
N PHE A 156 -15.06 1.67 21.16
CA PHE A 156 -15.99 2.77 20.93
C PHE A 156 -15.51 4.07 21.60
N ALA A 157 -15.08 4.01 22.85
CA ALA A 157 -14.57 5.17 23.59
C ALA A 157 -13.28 5.73 22.98
N LEU A 158 -12.35 4.87 22.56
CA LEU A 158 -11.13 5.27 21.84
C LEU A 158 -11.46 5.96 20.53
N TYR A 159 -12.37 5.39 19.72
CA TYR A 159 -12.76 6.01 18.46
C TYR A 159 -13.41 7.38 18.68
N LEU A 160 -14.35 7.48 19.63
CA LEU A 160 -15.02 8.74 19.96
C LEU A 160 -14.02 9.79 20.46
N THR A 161 -13.05 9.38 21.28
CA THR A 161 -11.98 10.28 21.77
C THR A 161 -11.13 10.80 20.61
N GLY A 162 -10.71 9.93 19.69
CA GLY A 162 -9.98 10.33 18.49
C GLY A 162 -10.78 11.27 17.59
N PHE A 163 -12.08 11.02 17.44
CA PHE A 163 -12.98 11.90 16.70
C PHE A 163 -13.11 13.28 17.35
N CYS A 164 -13.28 13.35 18.66
CA CYS A 164 -13.28 14.60 19.41
C CYS A 164 -11.93 15.34 19.25
N MET A 165 -10.80 14.64 19.36
CA MET A 165 -9.46 15.23 19.13
C MET A 165 -9.32 15.78 17.71
N PHE A 166 -9.83 15.08 16.70
CA PHE A 166 -9.86 15.57 15.32
C PHE A 166 -10.65 16.86 15.21
N VAL A 167 -11.87 16.90 15.75
CA VAL A 167 -12.74 18.09 15.73
C VAL A 167 -12.08 19.27 16.44
N LEU A 168 -11.42 19.04 17.58
CA LEU A 168 -10.68 20.07 18.30
C LEU A 168 -9.42 20.55 17.55
N SER A 169 -8.83 19.70 16.72
CA SER A 169 -7.68 20.04 15.87
C SER A 169 -8.07 20.84 14.62
N LEU A 170 -9.36 21.14 14.41
CA LEU A 170 -9.81 21.84 13.22
C LEU A 170 -9.33 23.31 13.21
N VAL A 171 -8.60 23.69 12.16
CA VAL A 171 -8.07 25.05 11.99
C VAL A 171 -8.87 25.78 10.90
N LYS A 172 -9.34 26.99 11.24
CA LYS A 172 -10.02 27.89 10.29
C LYS A 172 -9.17 28.06 9.02
N LYS A 173 -9.81 28.15 7.84
CA LYS A 173 -9.20 28.23 6.48
C LYS A 173 -8.80 26.88 5.86
N HIS A 174 -8.49 25.84 6.65
CA HIS A 174 -8.00 24.54 6.13
C HIS A 174 -8.95 23.35 6.36
N TYR A 175 -10.21 23.59 6.73
CA TYR A 175 -11.18 22.52 7.02
C TYR A 175 -11.30 21.47 5.90
N ARG A 176 -11.44 21.90 4.64
CA ARG A 176 -11.57 20.96 3.51
C ARG A 176 -10.38 20.02 3.41
N LEU A 177 -9.17 20.53 3.64
CA LEU A 177 -7.95 19.75 3.59
C LEU A 177 -7.85 18.78 4.77
N GLN A 178 -8.18 19.24 5.98
CA GLN A 178 -8.22 18.37 7.17
C GLN A 178 -9.24 17.24 7.03
N PHE A 179 -10.43 17.51 6.48
CA PHE A 179 -11.43 16.48 6.19
C PHE A 179 -10.98 15.52 5.08
N TYR A 180 -10.32 16.01 4.03
CA TYR A 180 -9.76 15.16 2.97
C TYR A 180 -8.71 14.20 3.55
N MET A 181 -7.79 14.72 4.36
CA MET A 181 -6.77 13.92 5.03
C MET A 181 -7.36 12.93 6.04
N PHE A 182 -8.36 13.34 6.81
CA PHE A 182 -9.08 12.46 7.72
C PHE A 182 -9.76 11.31 6.96
N GLY A 183 -10.40 11.62 5.83
CA GLY A 183 -10.97 10.62 4.92
C GLY A 183 -9.90 9.70 4.33
N TRP A 184 -8.78 10.25 3.88
CA TRP A 184 -7.63 9.47 3.37
C TRP A 184 -7.12 8.48 4.41
N THR A 185 -6.95 8.91 5.66
CA THR A 185 -6.55 8.02 6.77
C THR A 185 -7.58 6.91 6.99
N HIS A 186 -8.88 7.22 7.01
CA HIS A 186 -9.92 6.21 7.22
C HIS A 186 -10.02 5.22 6.05
N VAL A 187 -9.92 5.68 4.81
CA VAL A 187 -9.88 4.82 3.62
C VAL A 187 -8.65 3.92 3.65
N THR A 188 -7.49 4.47 4.00
CA THR A 188 -6.26 3.68 4.13
C THR A 188 -6.39 2.63 5.22
N LEU A 189 -6.93 2.98 6.39
CA LEU A 189 -7.19 2.02 7.47
C LEU A 189 -8.16 0.92 7.05
N LEU A 190 -9.24 1.30 6.37
CA LEU A 190 -10.23 0.34 5.86
C LEU A 190 -9.58 -0.65 4.91
N ILE A 191 -8.79 -0.18 3.94
CA ILE A 191 -8.15 -1.05 2.95
C ILE A 191 -7.05 -1.92 3.59
N VAL A 192 -6.15 -1.31 4.36
CA VAL A 192 -4.92 -1.96 4.83
C VAL A 192 -5.18 -2.84 6.06
N VAL A 193 -5.96 -2.38 7.03
CA VAL A 193 -6.19 -3.13 8.29
C VAL A 193 -7.24 -4.23 8.11
N THR A 194 -8.32 -3.96 7.38
CA THR A 194 -9.35 -5.00 7.14
C THR A 194 -8.76 -6.15 6.33
N GLN A 195 -7.98 -5.85 5.29
CA GLN A 195 -7.34 -6.87 4.47
C GLN A 195 -6.36 -7.72 5.29
N SER A 196 -5.52 -7.12 6.14
CA SER A 196 -4.60 -7.87 6.99
C SER A 196 -5.32 -8.73 8.03
N HIS A 197 -6.42 -8.23 8.60
CA HIS A 197 -7.24 -8.97 9.55
C HIS A 197 -7.87 -10.21 8.90
N LEU A 198 -8.42 -10.07 7.69
CA LEU A 198 -8.97 -11.21 6.93
C LEU A 198 -7.88 -12.25 6.59
N ILE A 199 -6.68 -11.81 6.23
CA ILE A 199 -5.54 -12.71 6.00
C ILE A 199 -5.20 -13.50 7.27
N ILE A 200 -5.17 -12.84 8.42
CA ILE A 200 -4.86 -13.48 9.70
C ILE A 200 -5.96 -14.46 10.12
N HIS A 201 -7.24 -14.14 9.90
CA HIS A 201 -8.32 -15.11 10.11
C HIS A 201 -8.16 -16.36 9.25
N ASN A 202 -7.88 -16.19 7.95
CA ASN A 202 -7.64 -17.33 7.06
C ASN A 202 -6.40 -18.14 7.46
N LEU A 203 -5.35 -17.47 7.94
CA LEU A 203 -4.12 -18.12 8.42
C LEU A 203 -4.41 -19.07 9.59
N PHE A 204 -5.26 -18.67 10.53
CA PHE A 204 -5.61 -19.48 11.70
C PHE A 204 -6.60 -20.60 11.38
N GLU A 205 -7.49 -20.42 10.39
CA GLU A 205 -8.34 -21.50 9.87
C GLU A 205 -7.52 -22.56 9.10
N GLY A 206 -6.47 -22.14 8.41
CA GLY A 206 -5.50 -23.05 7.82
C GLY A 206 -4.38 -22.33 7.10
N MET A 207 -3.14 -22.71 7.40
CA MET A 207 -1.95 -22.11 6.78
C MET A 207 -1.96 -22.21 5.25
N ILE A 208 -2.62 -23.23 4.68
CA ILE A 208 -2.73 -23.39 3.23
C ILE A 208 -3.45 -22.21 2.56
N TRP A 209 -4.46 -21.64 3.20
CA TRP A 209 -5.22 -20.49 2.69
C TRP A 209 -4.39 -19.20 2.65
N PHE A 210 -3.30 -19.14 3.41
CA PHE A 210 -2.30 -18.08 3.34
C PHE A 210 -1.22 -18.38 2.29
N ILE A 211 -0.71 -19.62 2.29
CA ILE A 211 0.44 -20.02 1.46
C ILE A 211 0.06 -20.01 -0.03
N VAL A 212 -1.11 -20.54 -0.40
CA VAL A 212 -1.50 -20.67 -1.82
C VAL A 212 -1.58 -19.32 -2.52
N PRO A 213 -2.34 -18.31 -2.03
CA PRO A 213 -2.41 -17.00 -2.69
C PRO A 213 -1.06 -16.31 -2.80
N ILE A 214 -0.21 -16.39 -1.77
CA ILE A 214 1.10 -15.73 -1.78
C ILE A 214 2.06 -16.45 -2.74
N SER A 215 2.02 -17.78 -2.78
CA SER A 215 2.80 -18.58 -3.72
C SER A 215 2.40 -18.25 -5.16
N CYS A 216 1.10 -18.12 -5.44
CA CYS A 216 0.61 -17.67 -6.74
C CYS A 216 1.15 -16.29 -7.12
N VAL A 217 1.19 -15.33 -6.18
CA VAL A 217 1.75 -13.99 -6.45
C VAL A 217 3.25 -14.06 -6.76
N ILE A 218 4.02 -14.83 -5.99
CA ILE A 218 5.46 -15.02 -6.22
C ILE A 218 5.70 -15.70 -7.57
N CYS A 219 5.00 -16.79 -7.86
CA CYS A 219 5.09 -17.50 -9.14
C CYS A 219 4.72 -16.58 -10.32
N ASN A 220 3.67 -15.78 -10.18
CA ASN A 220 3.27 -14.83 -11.20
C ASN A 220 4.38 -13.81 -11.49
N ASP A 221 4.99 -13.22 -10.46
CA ASP A 221 6.03 -12.21 -10.65
C ASP A 221 7.31 -12.79 -11.28
N ILE A 222 7.69 -14.01 -10.88
CA ILE A 222 8.82 -14.74 -11.47
C ILE A 222 8.56 -15.07 -12.93
N MET A 223 7.39 -15.62 -13.25
CA MET A 223 7.06 -16.04 -14.61
C MET A 223 6.85 -14.83 -15.52
N ALA A 224 6.23 -13.76 -15.03
CA ALA A 224 6.12 -12.51 -15.76
C ALA A 224 7.49 -11.91 -16.08
N TYR A 225 8.44 -12.01 -15.16
CA TYR A 225 9.82 -11.62 -15.43
C TYR A 225 10.50 -12.54 -16.46
N MET A 226 10.37 -13.86 -16.34
CA MET A 226 10.96 -14.82 -17.27
C MET A 226 10.45 -14.59 -18.70
N PHE A 227 9.14 -14.56 -18.89
CA PHE A 227 8.54 -14.30 -20.21
C PHE A 227 8.84 -12.88 -20.70
N GLY A 228 8.87 -11.89 -19.81
CA GLY A 228 9.26 -10.52 -20.16
C GLY A 228 10.72 -10.39 -20.59
N PHE A 229 11.64 -11.17 -20.01
CA PHE A 229 13.06 -11.16 -20.39
C PHE A 229 13.31 -11.83 -21.75
N PHE A 230 12.67 -12.96 -22.03
CA PHE A 230 12.86 -13.71 -23.28
C PHE A 230 12.04 -13.17 -24.46
N PHE A 231 10.80 -12.75 -24.22
CA PHE A 231 9.83 -12.41 -25.26
C PHE A 231 9.31 -10.96 -25.21
N GLY A 232 9.73 -10.17 -24.22
CA GLY A 232 9.25 -8.80 -24.04
C GLY A 232 9.64 -7.89 -25.19
N ARG A 233 8.65 -7.48 -25.98
CA ARG A 233 8.82 -6.52 -27.08
C ARG A 233 7.89 -5.32 -26.94
N THR A 234 6.75 -5.46 -26.25
CA THR A 234 5.75 -4.39 -26.12
C THR A 234 5.52 -3.97 -24.66
N PRO A 235 5.70 -2.68 -24.30
CA PRO A 235 5.49 -2.19 -22.93
C PRO A 235 3.99 -2.08 -22.60
N LEU A 236 3.62 -2.43 -21.35
CA LEU A 236 2.24 -2.52 -20.88
C LEU A 236 1.64 -1.14 -20.53
N ILE A 237 2.37 -0.29 -19.80
CA ILE A 237 1.89 1.00 -19.27
C ILE A 237 3.02 2.05 -19.29
N LYS A 238 2.71 3.31 -19.66
CA LYS A 238 3.69 4.42 -19.69
C LYS A 238 4.29 4.76 -18.32
N LEU A 239 3.53 4.56 -17.24
CA LEU A 239 3.96 4.76 -15.84
C LEU A 239 4.95 3.67 -15.36
N SER A 240 5.00 2.49 -16.01
CA SER A 240 5.92 1.40 -15.66
C SER A 240 6.57 0.81 -16.92
N PRO A 241 7.56 1.51 -17.52
CA PRO A 241 8.14 1.17 -18.83
C PRO A 241 8.89 -0.17 -18.87
N LYS A 242 9.07 -0.84 -17.71
CA LYS A 242 9.75 -2.16 -17.61
C LYS A 242 8.79 -3.35 -17.62
N LYS A 243 7.46 -3.16 -17.51
CA LYS A 243 6.48 -4.25 -17.62
C LYS A 243 6.04 -4.44 -19.07
N THR A 244 6.04 -5.68 -19.56
CA THR A 244 5.67 -6.02 -20.93
C THR A 244 4.34 -6.78 -21.01
N TRP A 245 3.63 -6.65 -22.13
CA TRP A 245 2.39 -7.40 -22.40
C TRP A 245 2.65 -8.91 -22.44
N GLU A 246 3.76 -9.31 -23.06
CA GLU A 246 4.13 -10.72 -23.18
C GLU A 246 4.49 -11.33 -21.81
N GLY A 247 5.10 -10.54 -20.92
CA GLY A 247 5.34 -10.94 -19.54
C GLY A 247 4.04 -11.11 -18.76
N PHE A 248 3.11 -10.17 -18.88
CA PHE A 248 1.82 -10.25 -18.18
C PHE A 248 1.00 -11.47 -18.60
N ILE A 249 0.92 -11.76 -19.89
CA ILE A 249 0.15 -12.92 -20.39
C ILE A 249 0.80 -14.26 -19.98
N GLY A 250 2.13 -14.33 -20.01
CA GLY A 250 2.89 -15.51 -19.60
C GLY A 250 2.79 -15.77 -18.09
N GLY A 251 2.86 -14.72 -17.28
CA GLY A 251 2.62 -14.79 -15.84
C GLY A 251 1.22 -15.28 -15.50
N PHE A 252 0.19 -14.73 -16.18
CA PHE A 252 -1.19 -15.17 -16.00
C PHE A 252 -1.38 -16.65 -16.31
N PHE A 253 -0.95 -17.11 -17.49
CA PHE A 253 -1.09 -18.52 -17.89
C PHE A 253 -0.36 -19.46 -16.94
N SER A 254 0.87 -19.11 -16.53
CA SER A 254 1.64 -19.93 -15.59
C SER A 254 1.02 -19.97 -14.19
N THR A 255 0.39 -18.88 -13.75
CA THR A 255 -0.27 -18.82 -12.43
C THR A 255 -1.54 -19.67 -12.44
N VAL A 256 -2.32 -19.65 -13.53
CA VAL A 256 -3.48 -20.53 -13.70
C VAL A 256 -3.05 -22.00 -13.67
N LEU A 257 -1.99 -22.36 -14.40
CA LEU A 257 -1.46 -23.73 -14.40
C LEU A 257 -0.97 -24.14 -13.00
N PHE A 258 -0.25 -23.24 -12.32
CA PHE A 258 0.20 -23.49 -10.94
C PHE A 258 -0.98 -23.68 -9.98
N GLY A 259 -2.01 -22.83 -10.08
CA GLY A 259 -3.23 -22.96 -9.30
C GLY A 259 -3.95 -24.29 -9.53
N LEU A 260 -4.00 -24.78 -10.77
CA LEU A 260 -4.55 -26.09 -11.11
C LEU A 260 -3.72 -27.26 -10.57
N LEU A 261 -2.40 -27.11 -10.45
CA LEU A 261 -1.53 -28.14 -9.90
C LEU A 261 -1.57 -28.21 -8.37
N VAL A 262 -1.87 -27.09 -7.73
CA VAL A 262 -1.95 -26.96 -6.26
C VAL A 262 -3.34 -27.27 -5.73
N SER A 263 -4.38 -27.09 -6.55
CA SER A 263 -5.77 -27.47 -6.26
C SER A 263 -5.96 -28.98 -6.18
#